data_AF-A0A401FUI9-F1
#
_entry.id   AF-A0A401FUI9-F1
#
_cell.length_a   1.000
_cell.length_b   1.000
_cell.length_c   1.000
_cell.angle_alpha   90.00
_cell.angle_beta   90.00
_cell.angle_gamma   90.00
#
_symmetry.space_group_name_H-M   'P 1'
#
loop_
_entity.id
_entity.type
_entity.pdbx_description
1 polymer ?
#
loop_
_entity_poly.entity_id
_entity_poly.type
_entity_poly.pdbx_seq_one_letter_code
_entity_poly.pdbx_strand_id
1 'polypeptide(L)'
;MHPACDMLKNVRFAGNLIPHSFYKHIRRESGTTDFEGVGIMSDILYHYRPAEIRDRKTGRITGYRQRFRGDKFQISYRQYAEHYGISKGQVTTAVKNPDRLGLVFREFRTVTLPSGHRLSNVMFLEPDMESK
;
A
#
# COMPACT_ATOMS: atom_id res chain seq x y z
N MET A 1 -6.08 23.29 25.98
CA MET A 1 -6.04 22.21 24.97
C MET A 1 -7.05 21.14 25.35
N HIS A 2 -7.76 20.54 24.39
CA HIS A 2 -8.79 19.54 24.71
C HIS A 2 -8.17 18.28 25.38
N PRO A 3 -8.75 17.71 26.46
CA PRO A 3 -8.18 16.59 27.19
C PRO A 3 -7.82 15.37 26.31
N ALA A 4 -8.69 15.00 25.37
CA ALA A 4 -8.41 13.91 24.42
C ALA A 4 -7.18 14.19 23.53
N CYS A 5 -6.94 15.46 23.16
CA CYS A 5 -5.75 15.82 22.40
C CYS A 5 -4.48 15.68 23.25
N ASP A 6 -4.57 15.91 24.56
CA ASP A 6 -3.44 15.72 25.48
C ASP A 6 -3.04 14.25 25.61
N MET A 7 -4.03 13.38 25.75
CA MET A 7 -3.81 11.93 25.81
C MET A 7 -3.15 11.40 24.53
N LEU A 8 -3.48 11.97 23.37
CA LEU A 8 -2.96 11.51 22.08
C LEU A 8 -1.56 12.03 21.73
N LYS A 9 -1.02 13.04 22.43
CA LYS A 9 0.31 13.62 22.13
C LYS A 9 1.43 12.59 22.05
N ASN A 10 1.38 11.57 22.91
CA ASN A 10 2.41 10.56 23.03
C ASN A 10 2.00 9.22 22.39
N VAL A 11 0.85 9.17 21.71
CA VAL A 11 0.39 7.97 21.02
C VAL A 11 1.01 7.92 19.63
N ARG A 12 1.81 6.88 19.38
CA ARG A 12 2.36 6.63 18.05
C ARG A 12 1.38 5.78 17.24
N PHE A 13 0.73 6.39 16.27
CA PHE A 13 -0.03 5.65 15.27
C PHE A 13 0.94 4.90 14.34
N ALA A 14 0.66 3.62 14.11
CA ALA A 14 1.38 2.77 13.18
C ALA A 14 0.42 2.26 12.11
N GLY A 15 0.88 2.24 10.86
CA GLY A 15 0.08 1.83 9.71
C GLY A 15 0.20 2.81 8.55
N ASN A 16 -0.80 2.76 7.68
CA ASN A 16 -0.81 3.51 6.43
C ASN A 16 -1.22 4.97 6.71
N LEU A 17 -0.57 5.91 6.02
CA LEU A 17 -0.90 7.33 6.09
C LEU A 17 -1.64 7.72 4.81
N ILE A 18 -2.87 8.19 4.95
CA ILE A 18 -3.69 8.62 3.80
C ILE A 18 -3.57 10.15 3.65
N PRO A 19 -2.98 10.66 2.56
CA PRO A 19 -3.02 12.09 2.25
C PRO A 19 -4.46 12.54 1.99
N HIS A 20 -4.87 13.68 2.55
CA HIS A 20 -6.21 14.23 2.32
C HIS A 20 -6.51 14.49 0.83
N SER A 21 -5.48 14.75 0.02
CA SER A 21 -5.62 14.93 -1.43
C SER A 21 -6.16 13.68 -2.13
N PHE A 22 -5.90 12.48 -1.60
CA PHE A 22 -6.34 11.23 -2.23
C PHE A 22 -7.85 11.15 -2.37
N TYR A 23 -8.61 11.65 -1.39
CA TYR A 23 -10.08 11.66 -1.46
C TYR A 23 -10.62 12.55 -2.59
N LYS A 24 -9.84 13.53 -3.06
CA LYS A 24 -10.20 14.41 -4.18
C LYS A 24 -9.77 13.85 -5.54
N HIS A 25 -8.68 13.10 -5.60
CA HIS A 25 -8.09 12.64 -6.88
C HIS A 25 -8.42 11.18 -7.22
N ILE A 26 -8.56 10.31 -6.22
CA ILE A 26 -8.91 8.90 -6.43
C ILE A 26 -10.44 8.80 -6.44
N ARG A 27 -11.01 9.10 -7.61
CA ARG A 27 -12.46 9.13 -7.85
C ARG A 27 -12.91 7.94 -8.69
N ARG A 28 -14.14 7.50 -8.45
CA ARG A 28 -14.87 6.58 -9.32
C ARG A 28 -15.30 7.30 -10.58
N GLU A 29 -15.71 6.54 -11.60
CA GLU A 29 -16.27 7.10 -12.85
C GLU A 29 -17.54 7.94 -12.59
N SER A 30 -18.32 7.58 -11.57
CA SER A 30 -19.47 8.37 -11.09
C SER A 30 -19.08 9.73 -10.48
N GLY A 31 -17.78 10.02 -10.36
CA GLY A 31 -17.26 11.23 -9.75
C GLY A 31 -17.24 11.20 -8.23
N THR A 32 -17.68 10.12 -7.56
CA THR A 32 -17.59 9.97 -6.08
C THR A 32 -16.22 9.46 -5.63
N THR A 33 -15.88 9.63 -4.34
CA THR A 33 -14.60 9.14 -3.81
C THR A 33 -14.54 7.62 -3.88
N ASP A 34 -13.42 7.08 -4.34
CA ASP A 34 -13.17 5.64 -4.24
C ASP A 34 -12.42 5.30 -2.95
N PHE A 35 -13.14 5.17 -1.83
CA PHE A 35 -12.52 4.94 -0.52
C PHE A 35 -11.67 3.66 -0.47
N GLU A 36 -12.07 2.61 -1.16
CA GLU A 36 -11.31 1.36 -1.24
C GLU A 36 -9.99 1.58 -2.01
N GLY A 37 -10.04 2.27 -3.15
CA GLY A 37 -8.86 2.64 -3.93
C GLY A 37 -7.91 3.56 -3.16
N VAL A 38 -8.45 4.50 -2.36
CA VAL A 38 -7.65 5.35 -1.45
C VAL A 38 -6.90 4.51 -0.41
N GLY A 39 -7.58 3.54 0.21
CA GLY A 39 -6.99 2.64 1.20
C GLY A 39 -5.88 1.78 0.59
N ILE A 40 -6.14 1.17 -0.57
CA ILE A 40 -5.17 0.35 -1.29
C ILE A 40 -3.95 1.19 -1.73
N MET A 41 -4.16 2.39 -2.27
CA MET A 41 -3.05 3.26 -2.67
C MET A 41 -2.16 3.63 -1.47
N SER A 42 -2.77 3.90 -0.33
CA SER A 42 -2.05 4.19 0.92
C SER A 42 -1.22 3.00 1.41
N ASP A 43 -1.72 1.78 1.23
CA ASP A 43 -1.01 0.55 1.58
C ASP A 43 0.18 0.26 0.67
N ILE A 44 -0.01 0.45 -0.64
CA ILE A 44 1.08 0.38 -1.61
C ILE A 44 2.18 1.37 -1.21
N LEU A 45 1.84 2.64 -0.94
CA LEU A 45 2.83 3.63 -0.49
C LEU A 45 3.47 3.26 0.85
N TYR A 46 2.73 2.67 1.77
CA TYR A 46 3.31 2.17 3.01
C TYR A 46 4.38 1.12 2.76
N HIS A 47 4.17 0.19 1.83
CA HIS A 47 5.15 -0.83 1.45
C HIS A 47 6.40 -0.24 0.78
N TYR A 48 6.26 0.82 0.00
CA TYR A 48 7.39 1.54 -0.61
C TYR A 48 8.06 2.55 0.32
N ARG A 49 7.45 2.90 1.46
CA ARG A 49 8.08 3.74 2.48
C ARG A 49 9.23 2.99 3.15
N PRO A 50 10.50 3.48 3.08
CA PRO A 50 11.61 2.80 3.71
C PRO A 50 11.37 2.57 5.21
N ALA A 51 11.60 1.34 5.66
CA ALA A 51 11.59 1.02 7.08
C ALA A 51 12.92 1.45 7.71
N GLU A 52 12.84 2.27 8.75
CA GLU A 52 14.00 2.68 9.54
C GLU A 52 14.60 1.47 10.28
N ILE A 53 15.91 1.29 10.14
CA ILE A 53 16.70 0.43 11.00
C ILE A 53 17.23 1.32 12.12
N ARG A 54 16.93 0.95 13.37
CA ARG A 54 17.35 1.71 14.56
C ARG A 54 18.28 0.88 15.42
N ASP A 55 19.32 1.51 15.92
CA ASP A 55 20.18 0.93 16.94
C ASP A 55 19.36 0.66 18.20
N ARG A 56 19.42 -0.57 18.71
CA ARG A 56 18.57 -1.00 19.84
C ARG A 56 18.93 -0.31 21.16
N LYS A 57 20.18 0.16 21.32
CA LYS A 57 20.66 0.77 22.57
C LYS A 57 20.42 2.27 22.61
N THR A 58 20.59 2.95 21.48
CA THR A 58 20.56 4.42 21.37
C THR A 58 19.30 4.95 20.69
N GLY A 59 18.54 4.10 20.00
CA GLY A 59 17.34 4.48 19.25
C GLY A 59 17.62 5.30 17.97
N ARG A 60 18.91 5.57 17.66
CA ARG A 60 19.34 6.32 16.47
C ARG A 60 19.06 5.50 15.21
N ILE A 61 18.67 6.19 14.14
CA ILE A 61 18.51 5.55 12.83
C ILE A 61 19.91 5.23 12.29
N THR A 62 20.15 3.97 11.99
CA THR A 62 21.43 3.45 11.46
C THR A 62 21.35 3.05 10.00
N GLY A 63 20.15 3.05 9.42
CA GLY A 63 19.94 2.76 8.00
C GLY A 63 18.47 2.62 7.66
N TYR A 64 18.22 2.18 6.42
CA TYR A 64 16.89 1.96 5.89
C TYR A 64 16.84 0.63 5.14
N ARG A 65 15.66 0.01 5.10
CA ARG A 65 15.40 -1.19 4.30
C ARG A 65 14.02 -1.14 3.66
N GLN A 66 13.85 -1.84 2.55
CA GLN A 66 12.53 -2.11 1.97
C GLN A 66 11.67 -2.98 2.90
N ARG A 67 10.35 -2.83 2.79
CA ARG A 67 9.37 -3.60 3.58
C ARG A 67 8.92 -4.90 2.91
N PHE A 68 9.18 -5.05 1.62
CA PHE A 68 8.87 -6.24 0.84
C PHE A 68 10.14 -6.89 0.30
N ARG A 69 10.00 -8.07 -0.29
CA ARG A 69 11.09 -8.79 -0.97
C ARG A 69 10.89 -8.66 -2.48
N GLY A 70 11.99 -8.77 -3.22
CA GLY A 70 11.98 -8.61 -4.66
C GLY A 70 12.10 -7.15 -5.08
N ASP A 71 11.81 -6.89 -6.35
CA ASP A 71 11.89 -5.58 -6.98
C ASP A 71 10.61 -4.76 -6.83
N LYS A 72 9.44 -5.43 -6.77
CA LYS A 72 8.13 -4.77 -6.60
C LYS A 72 7.28 -5.41 -5.51
N PHE A 73 6.32 -4.65 -4.99
CA PHE A 73 5.41 -5.15 -3.97
C PHE A 73 4.49 -6.26 -4.53
N GLN A 74 4.76 -7.49 -4.10
CA GLN A 74 3.99 -8.67 -4.48
C GLN A 74 2.82 -8.90 -3.51
N ILE A 75 1.60 -8.95 -4.03
CA ILE A 75 0.41 -9.28 -3.24
C ILE A 75 -0.71 -9.81 -4.14
N SER A 76 -1.48 -10.79 -3.67
CA SER A 76 -2.64 -11.30 -4.42
C SER A 76 -3.93 -10.57 -4.04
N TYR A 77 -4.91 -10.55 -4.96
CA TYR A 77 -6.25 -10.04 -4.67
C TYR A 77 -6.93 -10.74 -3.48
N ARG A 78 -6.63 -12.03 -3.26
CA ARG A 78 -7.16 -12.78 -2.12
C ARG A 78 -6.59 -12.29 -0.79
N GLN A 79 -5.28 -12.03 -0.75
CA GLN A 79 -4.62 -11.50 0.45
C GLN A 79 -5.16 -10.11 0.80
N TYR A 80 -5.37 -9.24 -0.19
CA TYR A 80 -6.03 -7.96 0.05
C TYR A 80 -7.47 -8.12 0.54
N ALA A 81 -8.25 -9.03 -0.05
CA ALA A 81 -9.64 -9.26 0.34
C ALA A 81 -9.73 -9.69 1.81
N GLU A 82 -8.84 -10.59 2.22
CA GLU A 82 -8.70 -11.04 3.61
C GLU A 82 -8.23 -9.91 4.53
N HIS A 83 -7.21 -9.15 4.12
CA HIS A 83 -6.67 -8.05 4.91
C HIS A 83 -7.68 -6.94 5.18
N TYR A 84 -8.45 -6.54 4.17
CA TYR A 84 -9.43 -5.45 4.27
C TYR A 84 -10.83 -5.91 4.62
N GLY A 85 -11.10 -7.22 4.66
CA GLY A 85 -12.44 -7.75 4.94
C GLY A 85 -13.47 -7.38 3.86
N ILE A 86 -13.04 -7.26 2.59
CA ILE A 86 -13.91 -6.94 1.44
C ILE A 86 -13.84 -8.03 0.38
N SER A 87 -14.83 -8.07 -0.53
CA SER A 87 -14.85 -9.08 -1.58
C SER A 87 -13.68 -8.95 -2.56
N LYS A 88 -13.27 -10.06 -3.18
CA LYS A 88 -12.26 -10.04 -4.26
C LYS A 88 -12.65 -9.11 -5.42
N GLY A 89 -13.95 -8.99 -5.71
CA GLY A 89 -14.47 -8.08 -6.73
C GLY A 89 -14.20 -6.61 -6.35
N GLN A 90 -14.50 -6.23 -5.11
CA GLN A 90 -14.19 -4.89 -4.60
C GLN A 90 -12.70 -4.58 -4.66
N VAL A 91 -11.84 -5.48 -4.18
CA VAL A 91 -10.38 -5.31 -4.29
C VAL A 91 -9.96 -5.14 -5.75
N THR A 92 -10.49 -5.96 -6.66
CA THR A 92 -10.12 -5.89 -8.08
C THR A 92 -10.45 -4.52 -8.65
N THR A 93 -11.64 -3.98 -8.37
CA THR A 93 -12.04 -2.63 -8.79
C THR A 93 -11.17 -1.56 -8.13
N ALA A 94 -10.94 -1.67 -6.83
CA ALA A 94 -10.18 -0.71 -6.03
C ALA A 94 -8.70 -0.65 -6.39
N VAL A 95 -8.09 -1.75 -6.85
CA VAL A 95 -6.71 -1.75 -7.39
C VAL A 95 -6.68 -1.18 -8.81
N LYS A 96 -7.68 -1.52 -9.65
CA LYS A 96 -7.73 -1.06 -11.04
C LYS A 96 -7.94 0.45 -11.18
N ASN A 97 -8.59 1.10 -10.22
CA ASN A 97 -8.89 2.52 -10.34
C ASN A 97 -7.62 3.40 -10.20
N PRO A 98 -6.76 3.25 -9.17
CA PRO A 98 -5.46 3.92 -9.14
C PRO A 98 -4.57 3.59 -10.34
N ASP A 99 -4.64 2.35 -10.87
CA ASP A 99 -3.92 1.92 -12.08
C ASP A 99 -4.38 2.72 -13.31
N ARG A 100 -5.69 2.81 -13.52
CA ARG A 100 -6.31 3.65 -14.57
C ARG A 100 -5.98 5.13 -14.44
N LEU A 101 -5.80 5.63 -13.21
CA LEU A 101 -5.46 7.02 -12.92
C LEU A 101 -3.95 7.30 -13.08
N GLY A 102 -3.14 6.30 -13.42
CA GLY A 102 -1.68 6.46 -13.55
C GLY A 102 -0.98 6.65 -12.20
N LEU A 103 -1.57 6.18 -11.09
CA LEU A 103 -0.98 6.31 -9.76
C LEU A 103 -0.19 5.06 -9.33
N VAL A 104 -0.48 3.92 -9.95
CA VAL A 104 0.19 2.64 -9.68
C VAL A 104 0.33 1.86 -10.98
N PHE A 105 1.50 1.27 -11.20
CA PHE A 105 1.70 0.24 -12.20
C PHE A 105 1.37 -1.13 -11.63
N ARG A 106 0.46 -1.83 -12.30
CA ARG A 106 0.10 -3.21 -11.99
C ARG A 106 0.53 -4.14 -13.10
N GLU A 107 1.26 -5.19 -12.74
CA GLU A 107 1.74 -6.19 -13.67
C GLU A 107 1.55 -7.60 -13.11
N PHE A 108 1.49 -8.59 -14.00
CA PHE A 108 1.38 -9.99 -13.63
C PHE A 108 2.56 -10.77 -14.16
N ARG A 109 3.21 -11.53 -13.29
CA ARG A 109 4.36 -12.35 -13.63
C ARG A 109 4.07 -13.82 -13.35
N THR A 110 4.83 -14.70 -14.00
CA THR A 110 4.98 -16.08 -13.56
C THR A 110 6.23 -16.18 -12.69
N VAL A 111 6.08 -16.63 -11.45
CA VAL A 111 7.17 -16.75 -10.48
C VAL A 111 7.49 -18.22 -10.26
N THR A 112 8.77 -18.59 -10.32
CA THR A 112 9.23 -19.94 -9.98
C THR A 112 9.69 -19.94 -8.53
N LEU A 113 9.07 -20.79 -7.70
CA LEU A 113 9.46 -20.97 -6.31
C LEU A 113 10.78 -21.75 -6.22
N PRO A 114 11.51 -21.65 -5.10
CA PRO A 114 12.70 -22.47 -4.86
C PRO A 114 12.45 -23.99 -4.98
N SER A 115 11.21 -24.43 -4.74
CA SER A 115 10.76 -25.82 -4.92
C SER A 115 10.57 -26.24 -6.39
N GLY A 116 10.84 -25.37 -7.36
CA GLY A 116 10.60 -25.60 -8.78
C GLY A 116 9.15 -25.38 -9.25
N HIS A 117 8.21 -25.19 -8.32
CA HIS A 117 6.80 -24.94 -8.64
C HIS A 117 6.62 -23.54 -9.25
N ARG A 118 5.85 -23.45 -10.35
CA ARG A 118 5.54 -22.19 -11.02
C ARG A 118 4.20 -21.65 -10.58
N LEU A 119 4.18 -20.41 -10.11
CA LEU A 119 2.97 -19.64 -9.81
C LEU A 119 2.74 -18.65 -10.96
N SER A 120 1.69 -18.86 -11.75
CA SER A 120 1.27 -17.91 -12.78
C SER A 120 0.39 -16.79 -12.21
N ASN A 121 0.29 -15.66 -12.91
CA ASN A 121 -0.59 -14.54 -12.57
C ASN A 121 -0.36 -13.98 -11.16
N VAL A 122 0.90 -13.92 -10.74
CA VAL A 122 1.29 -13.26 -9.50
C VAL A 122 1.28 -11.75 -9.74
N MET A 123 0.50 -11.01 -8.96
CA MET A 123 0.38 -9.57 -9.10
C MET A 123 1.51 -8.84 -8.37
N PHE A 124 2.10 -7.87 -9.07
CA PHE A 124 3.09 -6.94 -8.56
C PHE A 124 2.59 -5.51 -8.76
N LEU A 125 2.83 -4.67 -7.76
CA LEU A 125 2.37 -3.28 -7.69
C LEU A 125 3.54 -2.34 -7.43
N GLU A 126 3.56 -1.21 -8.11
CA GLU A 126 4.57 -0.17 -7.95
C GLU A 126 3.92 1.21 -8.10
N PRO A 127 4.09 2.14 -7.16
CA PRO A 127 3.54 3.47 -7.31
C PRO A 127 4.22 4.18 -8.49
N ASP A 128 3.43 4.92 -9.28
CA ASP A 128 3.99 5.83 -10.26
C ASP A 128 4.51 7.07 -9.54
N MET A 129 5.84 7.22 -9.52
CA MET A 129 6.54 8.31 -8.84
C MET A 129 6.83 9.49 -9.80
N GLU A 130 6.47 9.39 -11.08
CA GLU A 130 6.77 10.39 -12.11
C GLU A 130 5.58 11.30 -12.45
N SER A 131 4.39 11.00 -11.91
CA SER A 131 3.20 11.86 -12.02
C SER A 131 3.41 13.19 -11.28
N LYS A 132 3.90 14.19 -12.02
CA LYS A 132 4.04 15.60 -11.62
C LYS A 132 2.70 16.34 -11.55
#